data_AF-A0A8K0CVB8-F1
#
_entry.id   AF-A0A8K0CVB8-F1
#
_cell.length_a   1.000
_cell.length_b   1.000
_cell.length_c   1.000
_cell.angle_alpha   90.00
_cell.angle_beta   90.00
_cell.angle_gamma   90.00
#
_symmetry.space_group_name_H-M   'P 1'
#
loop_
_entity.id
_entity.type
_entity.pdbx_description
1 polymer ?
#
loop_
_entity_poly.entity_id
_entity_poly.type
_entity_poly.pdbx_seq_one_letter_code
_entity_poly.pdbx_strand_id
1 'polypeptide(L)' 'NSSTPNCHQAVLFLTRVTNTDIGEYSFIVRSPNGLSEGVFIVNMTYASGYIVKSACGSLSATFYVNVVVLLILTCCY' A
#
# COMPACT_ATOMS: atom_id res chain seq x y z
N ASN A 1 -25.76 22.72 -24.99
CA ASN A 1 -24.99 21.46 -24.97
C ASN A 1 -23.75 21.66 -25.84
N SER A 2 -22.68 22.26 -25.30
CA SER A 2 -21.45 22.52 -26.05
C SER A 2 -20.34 21.61 -25.53
N SER A 3 -19.98 20.59 -26.30
CA SER A 3 -18.70 19.92 -26.11
C SER A 3 -17.61 20.92 -26.52
N THR A 4 -16.83 21.41 -25.56
CA THR A 4 -15.70 22.28 -25.87
C THR A 4 -14.65 21.47 -26.62
N PRO A 5 -14.24 21.89 -27.84
CA PRO A 5 -13.11 21.26 -28.49
C PRO A 5 -11.87 21.45 -27.61
N ASN A 6 -11.10 20.37 -27.42
CA ASN A 6 -9.88 20.31 -26.59
C ASN A 6 -10.08 20.17 -25.06
N CYS A 7 -11.14 19.50 -24.60
CA CYS A 7 -11.23 19.09 -23.21
C CYS A 7 -10.29 17.89 -22.94
N HIS A 8 -9.24 18.11 -22.16
CA HIS A 8 -8.26 17.07 -21.79
C HIS A 8 -8.44 16.71 -20.32
N GLN A 9 -8.57 15.42 -20.03
CA GLN A 9 -8.67 14.92 -18.68
C GLN A 9 -7.35 14.26 -18.28
N ALA A 10 -6.87 14.61 -17.11
CA ALA A 10 -5.64 14.09 -16.55
C ALA A 10 -5.95 13.57 -15.13
N VAL A 11 -5.58 12.32 -14.87
CA VAL A 11 -6.10 11.53 -13.73
C VAL A 11 -4.94 10.89 -12.99
N LEU A 12 -4.93 11.02 -11.66
CA LEU A 12 -4.05 10.26 -10.78
C LEU A 12 -4.79 9.00 -10.30
N PHE A 13 -4.16 7.84 -10.46
CA PHE A 13 -4.66 6.56 -9.96
C PHE A 13 -3.67 5.96 -8.96
N LEU A 14 -4.10 5.77 -7.72
CA LEU A 14 -3.30 5.18 -6.65
C LEU A 14 -3.81 3.76 -6.35
N THR A 15 -2.94 2.76 -6.49
CA THR A 15 -3.28 1.37 -6.14
C THR A 15 -2.78 1.06 -4.74
N ARG A 16 -3.62 0.40 -3.93
CA ARG A 16 -3.26 -0.06 -2.57
C ARG A 16 -2.65 1.04 -1.70
N VAL A 17 -3.44 2.10 -1.44
CA VAL A 17 -3.05 3.21 -0.55
C VAL A 17 -2.67 2.70 0.84
N THR A 18 -1.52 3.11 1.33
CA THR A 18 -0.96 2.80 2.65
C THR A 18 -0.71 4.08 3.46
N ASN A 19 -0.32 3.94 4.73
CA ASN A 19 -0.05 5.09 5.59
C ASN A 19 1.07 6.01 5.08
N THR A 20 2.00 5.50 4.26
CA THR A 20 3.08 6.32 3.69
C THR A 20 2.62 7.20 2.54
N ASP A 21 1.43 6.96 2.01
CA ASP A 21 0.88 7.67 0.86
C ASP A 21 -0.01 8.87 1.28
N ILE A 22 -0.15 9.10 2.59
CA ILE A 22 -0.89 10.24 3.15
C ILE A 22 -0.08 11.52 2.92
N GLY A 23 -0.72 12.54 2.36
CA GLY A 23 -0.05 13.81 2.12
C GLY A 23 -0.77 14.73 1.14
N GLU A 24 -0.09 15.81 0.79
CA GLU A 24 -0.52 16.75 -0.23
C GLU A 24 0.05 16.33 -1.59
N TYR A 25 -0.83 16.30 -2.59
CA TYR A 25 -0.47 16.00 -3.97
C TYR A 25 -0.79 17.22 -4.83
N SER A 26 0.22 17.72 -5.54
CA SER A 26 0.04 18.75 -6.57
C SER A 26 0.06 18.10 -7.95
N PHE A 27 -0.92 18.46 -8.76
CA PHE A 27 -1.11 17.98 -10.11
C PHE A 27 -1.02 19.16 -11.08
N ILE A 28 0.05 19.18 -11.88
CA ILE A 28 0.36 20.31 -12.76
C ILE A 28 0.14 19.88 -14.21
N VAL A 29 -0.81 20.53 -14.89
CA VAL A 29 -1.07 20.34 -16.32
C VAL A 29 -0.48 21.52 -17.08
N ARG A 30 0.46 21.22 -17.98
CA ARG A 30 1.11 22.23 -18.83
C ARG A 30 0.66 22.08 -20.27
N SER A 31 0.37 23.22 -20.89
CA SER A 31 0.07 23.33 -22.32
C SER A 31 0.86 24.51 -22.91
N PRO A 32 1.00 24.60 -24.24
CA PRO A 32 1.58 25.78 -24.88
C PRO A 32 0.87 27.09 -24.51
N ASN A 33 -0.41 27.01 -24.13
CA ASN A 33 -1.25 28.16 -23.83
C ASN A 33 -1.28 28.53 -22.34
N GLY A 34 -0.60 27.75 -21.47
CA GLY A 34 -0.56 28.03 -20.05
C GLY A 34 -0.44 26.80 -19.16
N LEU A 35 -0.51 27.07 -17.86
CA LEU A 35 -0.36 26.10 -16.78
C LEU A 35 -1.62 26.11 -15.92
N SER A 36 -2.08 24.92 -15.55
CA SER A 36 -3.12 24.73 -14.55
C SER A 36 -2.59 23.82 -13.44
N GLU A 37 -2.92 24.13 -12.20
CA GLU A 37 -2.51 23.36 -11.03
C GLU A 37 -3.74 22.98 -10.21
N GLY A 38 -3.79 21.72 -9.78
CA GLY A 38 -4.78 21.21 -8.84
C GLY A 38 -4.07 20.57 -7.65
N VAL A 39 -4.40 21.00 -6.45
CA VAL A 39 -3.85 20.45 -5.20
C VAL A 39 -4.94 19.68 -4.46
N PHE A 40 -4.64 18.48 -4.01
CA PHE A 40 -5.55 17.67 -3.19
C PHE A 40 -4.82 16.97 -2.07
N ILE A 41 -5.52 16.83 -0.95
CA ILE A 41 -5.00 16.19 0.25
C ILE A 41 -5.55 14.76 0.31
N VAL A 42 -4.65 13.79 0.34
CA VAL A 42 -5.00 12.38 0.54
C VAL A 42 -4.89 12.08 2.03
N ASN A 43 -6.04 11.82 2.67
CA ASN A 43 -6.10 11.39 4.06
C ASN A 43 -6.66 9.97 4.13
N MET A 44 -6.04 9.11 4.92
CA MET A 44 -6.45 7.72 5.10
C MET A 44 -7.08 7.54 6.48
N THR A 45 -8.31 7.05 6.52
CA THR A 45 -8.98 6.70 7.77
C THR A 45 -8.99 5.19 7.94
N TYR A 46 -8.80 4.74 9.19
CA TYR A 46 -9.00 3.34 9.55
C TYR A 46 -10.50 3.07 9.61
N ALA A 47 -11.04 2.36 8.61
CA ALA A 47 -12.36 1.80 8.72
C ALA A 47 -12.31 0.62 9.72
N SER A 48 -12.97 0.78 10.87
CA SER A 48 -13.12 -0.26 11.88
C SER A 48 -13.79 -1.50 11.27
N GLY A 49 -13.02 -2.57 11.08
CA GLY A 49 -13.50 -3.83 10.50
C GLY A 49 -12.56 -4.47 9.49
N TYR A 50 -11.57 -3.74 8.94
CA TYR A 50 -10.60 -4.31 8.00
C TYR A 50 -9.36 -4.82 8.74
N ILE A 51 -9.36 -6.10 9.10
CA ILE A 51 -8.18 -6.78 9.65
C ILE A 51 -7.19 -6.99 8.49
N VAL A 52 -6.20 -6.10 8.38
CA VAL A 52 -5.02 -6.37 7.54
C VAL A 52 -4.36 -7.62 8.11
N LYS A 53 -4.52 -8.75 7.44
CA LYS A 53 -3.66 -9.92 7.71
C LYS A 53 -2.24 -9.49 7.37
N SER A 54 -1.53 -9.01 8.38
CA SER A 54 -0.07 -8.97 8.36
C SER A 54 0.38 -10.38 7.98
N ALA A 55 1.17 -10.50 6.91
CA ALA A 55 1.82 -11.76 6.60
C ALA A 55 2.78 -12.04 7.75
N CYS A 56 2.27 -12.73 8.78
CA CYS A 56 3.07 -13.30 9.84
C CYS A 56 3.93 -14.36 9.17
N GLY A 57 5.15 -13.97 8.80
CA GLY A 57 6.19 -14.87 8.33
C GLY A 57 6.37 -15.96 9.36
N SER A 58 6.16 -17.18 8.89
CA SER A 58 6.32 -18.48 9.53
C SER A 58 7.59 -18.53 10.40
N LEU A 59 7.45 -18.35 11.72
CA LEU A 59 8.54 -18.58 12.69
C LEU A 59 8.38 -19.89 13.47
N SER A 60 7.41 -20.74 13.12
CA SER A 60 7.10 -21.97 13.87
C SER A 60 7.70 -23.26 13.31
N ALA A 61 8.63 -23.20 12.35
CA ALA A 61 9.26 -24.42 11.80
C ALA A 61 10.57 -24.80 12.51
N THR A 62 11.29 -23.84 13.11
CA THR A 62 12.60 -24.10 13.74
C THR A 62 12.51 -24.68 15.16
N PHE A 63 11.43 -24.42 15.90
CA PHE A 63 11.26 -24.99 17.25
C PHE A 63 11.01 -26.50 17.23
N TYR A 64 10.25 -27.00 16.26
CA TYR A 64 9.94 -28.43 16.16
C TYR A 64 11.17 -29.30 15.89
N VAL A 65 12.09 -28.83 15.04
CA VAL A 65 13.31 -29.60 14.72
C VAL A 65 14.21 -29.72 15.95
N ASN A 66 14.37 -28.64 16.72
CA ASN A 66 15.22 -28.65 17.92
C ASN A 66 14.67 -29.58 19.01
N VAL A 67 13.35 -29.64 19.21
CA VAL A 67 12.73 -30.56 20.19
C VAL A 67 12.88 -32.02 19.76
N VAL A 68 12.68 -32.33 18.47
CA VAL A 68 12.84 -33.69 17.94
C VAL A 68 14.29 -34.17 18.04
N VAL A 69 15.26 -33.33 17.68
CA VAL A 69 16.69 -33.68 17.80
C VAL A 69 17.10 -33.90 19.26
N LEU A 70 16.62 -33.06 20.18
CA LEU A 70 16.90 -33.22 21.61
C LEU A 70 16.34 -34.54 22.15
N LEU A 71 15.11 -34.89 21.79
CA LEU A 71 14.47 -36.15 22.18
C LEU A 71 15.23 -37.38 21.66
N ILE A 72 15.69 -37.34 20.40
CA ILE A 72 16.49 -38.43 19.82
C ILE A 72 17.83 -38.55 20.54
N LEU A 73 18.50 -37.44 20.86
CA LEU A 73 19.78 -37.47 21.59
C LEU A 73 19.64 -38.04 23.00
N THR A 74 18.55 -37.71 23.71
CA THR A 74 18.27 -38.26 25.04
C THR A 74 17.79 -39.72 25.04
N CYS A 75 17.33 -40.24 23.90
CA CYS A 75 16.90 -41.64 23.77
C CYS A 75 18.06 -42.57 23.32
N CYS A 76 19.16 -41.99 22.83
CA CYS A 76 20.35 -42.72 22.39
C CYS A 76 21.54 -42.64 23.37
N TYR A 77 21.31 -42.19 24.61
CA TYR A 77 22.28 -42.19 25.72
C TYR A 77 21.74 -43.05 26.86
#